data_AF-A0A350YP70-F1
#
_entry.id   AF-A0A350YP70-F1
#
_cell.length_a   1.000
_cell.length_b   1.000
_cell.length_c   1.000
_cell.angle_alpha   90.00
_cell.angle_beta   90.00
_cell.angle_gamma   90.00
#
_symmetry.space_group_name_H-M   'P 1'
#
loop_
_entity.id
_entity.type
_entity.pdbx_description
1 polymer ?
#
loop_
_entity_poly.entity_id
_entity_poly.type
_entity_poly.pdbx_seq_one_letter_code
_entity_poly.pdbx_strand_id
1 'polypeptide(L)'
;MGGNDFSAVIDRTKPVTYSNPVIPGFWSDPSVCRVGEDYYLVTSTFEYFPGVPVFHSRDLVNWEMIGYCIDRPAQLPQGLNIFATTIRTGNLPCSRKLA
;
A
#
# COMPACT_ATOMS: atom_id res chain seq x y z
N MET A 1 22.26 12.61 11.35
CA MET A 1 21.13 12.97 12.24
C MET A 1 19.93 13.26 11.36
N GLY A 2 19.20 12.21 10.95
CA GLY A 2 17.98 12.34 10.15
C GLY A 2 16.80 12.10 11.08
N GLY A 3 16.04 13.15 11.36
CA GLY A 3 14.77 13.03 12.08
C GLY A 3 13.81 12.19 11.25
N ASN A 4 13.13 11.28 11.92
CA ASN A 4 12.05 10.49 11.38
C ASN A 4 10.79 11.37 11.30
N ASP A 5 10.57 11.99 10.14
CA ASP A 5 9.41 12.85 9.84
C ASP A 5 8.04 12.18 10.06
N PHE A 6 8.04 10.86 10.30
CA PHE A 6 6.86 10.03 10.55
C PHE A 6 6.62 9.69 12.04
N SER A 7 7.40 10.21 12.97
CA SER A 7 7.26 9.93 14.40
C SER A 7 6.60 11.05 15.20
N ALA A 8 5.82 11.89 14.52
CA ALA A 8 5.16 13.02 15.14
C ALA A 8 4.44 12.58 16.43
N VAL A 9 4.86 13.17 17.56
CA VAL A 9 4.19 12.98 18.84
C VAL A 9 2.74 13.43 18.67
N ILE A 10 1.80 12.48 18.79
CA ILE A 10 0.37 12.77 18.63
C ILE A 10 -0.10 13.61 19.82
N ASP A 11 -0.23 14.91 19.60
CA ASP A 11 -0.91 15.81 20.53
C ASP A 11 -2.42 15.55 20.47
N ARG A 12 -2.91 14.76 21.42
CA ARG A 12 -4.33 14.38 21.54
C ARG A 12 -5.26 15.54 21.89
N THR A 13 -4.71 16.74 22.17
CA THR A 13 -5.51 17.93 22.49
C THR A 13 -5.90 18.73 21.25
N LYS A 14 -5.27 18.48 20.11
CA LYS A 14 -5.59 19.13 18.83
C LYS A 14 -6.42 18.21 17.94
N PRO A 15 -7.44 18.74 17.24
CA PRO A 15 -8.16 17.97 16.23
C PRO A 15 -7.20 17.58 15.11
N VAL A 16 -7.16 16.28 14.76
CA VAL A 16 -6.44 15.80 13.58
C VAL A 16 -7.22 16.23 12.34
N THR A 17 -6.57 17.01 11.48
CA THR A 17 -7.15 17.45 10.20
C THR A 17 -6.35 16.86 9.05
N TYR A 18 -7.06 16.46 7.99
CA TYR A 18 -6.47 16.00 6.73
C TYR A 18 -7.43 16.34 5.59
N SER A 19 -6.94 16.28 4.36
CA SER A 19 -7.73 16.56 3.15
C SER A 19 -7.98 15.27 2.37
N ASN A 20 -9.23 15.06 1.97
CA ASN A 20 -9.59 13.98 1.08
C ASN A 20 -9.63 14.45 -0.38
N PRO A 21 -9.35 13.55 -1.35
CA PRO A 21 -8.88 12.17 -1.14
C PRO A 21 -7.41 12.11 -0.69
N VAL A 22 -7.07 11.18 0.21
CA VAL A 22 -5.67 11.00 0.69
C VAL A 22 -4.73 10.46 -0.38
N ILE A 23 -5.26 9.78 -1.40
CA ILE A 23 -4.52 9.42 -2.63
C ILE A 23 -5.40 9.81 -3.84
N PRO A 24 -5.20 10.98 -4.46
CA PRO A 24 -5.97 11.40 -5.63
C PRO A 24 -5.59 10.62 -6.89
N GLY A 25 -6.54 10.46 -7.82
CA GLY A 25 -6.32 9.84 -9.12
C GLY A 25 -6.96 8.46 -9.26
N PHE A 26 -6.39 7.61 -10.11
CA PHE A 26 -6.91 6.29 -10.46
C PHE A 26 -6.43 5.21 -9.48
N TRP A 27 -6.97 5.24 -8.26
CA TRP A 27 -6.59 4.32 -7.18
C TRP A 27 -7.84 3.66 -6.58
N SER A 28 -8.47 2.80 -7.38
CA SER A 28 -9.71 2.09 -7.03
C SER A 28 -9.49 0.87 -6.14
N ASP A 29 -10.54 0.45 -5.44
CA ASP A 29 -10.56 -0.75 -4.59
C ASP A 29 -9.42 -0.80 -3.55
N PRO A 30 -9.25 0.24 -2.71
CA PRO A 30 -8.16 0.26 -1.75
C PRO A 30 -8.30 -0.86 -0.71
N SER A 31 -7.23 -1.62 -0.52
CA SER A 31 -7.09 -2.59 0.57
C SER A 31 -5.84 -2.29 1.37
N VAL A 32 -5.95 -2.25 2.70
CA VAL A 32 -4.87 -1.82 3.60
C VAL A 32 -4.61 -2.84 4.70
N CYS A 33 -3.34 -2.95 5.12
CA CYS A 33 -2.90 -3.72 6.27
C CYS A 33 -1.79 -2.98 7.05
N ARG A 34 -1.49 -3.43 8.27
CA ARG A 34 -0.46 -2.85 9.14
C ARG A 34 0.59 -3.91 9.53
N VAL A 35 1.86 -3.51 9.59
CA VAL A 35 2.99 -4.28 10.13
C VAL A 35 3.81 -3.37 11.04
N GLY A 36 3.79 -3.61 12.36
CA GLY A 36 4.49 -2.72 13.30
C GLY A 36 3.91 -1.30 13.25
N GLU A 37 4.71 -0.31 12.88
CA GLU A 37 4.28 1.09 12.73
C GLU A 37 3.97 1.48 11.27
N ASP A 38 4.08 0.53 10.34
CA ASP A 38 3.98 0.77 8.91
C ASP A 38 2.63 0.25 8.36
N TYR A 39 2.00 1.04 7.49
CA TYR A 39 0.80 0.70 6.75
C TYR A 39 1.12 0.47 5.29
N TYR A 40 0.49 -0.53 4.70
CA TYR A 40 0.62 -0.86 3.28
C TYR A 40 -0.75 -0.91 2.64
N LEU A 41 -0.92 -0.24 1.49
CA LEU A 41 -2.16 -0.18 0.74
C LEU A 41 -1.93 -0.63 -0.71
N VAL A 42 -2.88 -1.37 -1.27
CA VAL A 42 -2.90 -1.78 -2.67
C VAL A 42 -4.21 -1.36 -3.34
N THR A 43 -4.18 -1.14 -4.64
CA THR A 43 -5.35 -0.79 -5.47
C THR A 43 -5.46 -1.71 -6.69
N SER A 44 -6.64 -1.73 -7.32
CA SER A 44 -6.81 -2.37 -8.64
C SER A 44 -6.13 -1.56 -9.75
N THR A 45 -5.86 -2.21 -10.89
CA THR A 45 -5.17 -1.59 -12.06
C THR A 45 -5.76 -1.98 -13.41
N PHE A 46 -6.74 -2.89 -13.44
CA PHE A 46 -7.40 -3.35 -14.66
C PHE A 46 -6.40 -3.80 -15.73
N GLU A 47 -6.35 -3.13 -16.88
CA GLU A 47 -5.46 -3.43 -18.01
C GLU A 47 -4.04 -2.89 -17.88
N TYR A 48 -3.74 -2.06 -16.87
CA TYR A 48 -2.44 -1.39 -16.76
C TYR A 48 -1.36 -2.32 -16.19
N PHE A 49 -0.14 -2.20 -16.75
CA PHE A 49 1.06 -2.90 -16.29
C PHE A 49 2.21 -1.90 -16.10
N PRO A 50 3.00 -1.96 -15.01
CA PRO A 50 2.93 -2.91 -13.89
C PRO A 50 1.64 -2.76 -13.06
N GLY A 51 1.20 -3.85 -12.46
CA GLY A 51 -0.11 -3.99 -11.83
C GLY A 51 -0.06 -4.09 -10.30
N VAL A 52 -1.16 -3.73 -9.64
CA VAL A 52 -1.31 -3.73 -8.17
C VAL A 52 -0.21 -2.90 -7.48
N PRO A 53 -0.27 -1.56 -7.58
CA PRO A 53 0.68 -0.68 -6.90
C PRO A 53 0.63 -0.91 -5.39
N VAL A 54 1.76 -0.70 -4.73
CA VAL A 54 1.92 -0.78 -3.28
C VAL A 54 2.26 0.62 -2.77
N PHE A 55 1.42 1.13 -1.88
CA PHE A 55 1.66 2.37 -1.16
C PHE A 55 2.08 2.07 0.28
N HIS A 56 2.96 2.90 0.83
CA HIS A 56 3.40 2.86 2.22
C HIS A 56 3.05 4.17 2.92
N SER A 57 2.68 4.07 4.20
CA SER A 57 2.42 5.20 5.07
C SER A 57 2.72 4.82 6.53
N ARG A 58 2.88 5.80 7.39
CA ARG A 58 2.94 5.63 8.85
C ARG A 58 1.80 6.33 9.59
N ASP A 59 0.99 7.12 8.88
CA ASP A 59 -0.06 7.96 9.46
C ASP A 59 -1.43 7.83 8.77
N LEU A 60 -1.56 6.95 7.76
CA LEU A 60 -2.75 6.72 6.93
C LEU A 60 -3.16 7.91 6.05
N VAL A 61 -2.42 9.01 6.05
CA VAL A 61 -2.73 10.25 5.33
C VAL A 61 -1.72 10.51 4.23
N ASN A 62 -0.43 10.41 4.55
CA ASN A 62 0.67 10.63 3.62
C ASN A 62 1.14 9.28 3.08
N TRP A 63 0.95 9.08 1.77
CA TRP A 63 1.23 7.82 1.10
C TRP A 63 2.32 7.99 0.04
N GLU A 64 3.32 7.12 0.08
CA GLU A 64 4.35 7.00 -0.95
C GLU A 64 4.16 5.68 -1.71
N MET A 65 4.21 5.72 -3.04
CA MET A 65 4.21 4.49 -3.84
C MET A 65 5.61 3.86 -3.82
N ILE A 66 5.70 2.64 -3.31
CA ILE A 66 6.98 1.93 -3.11
C ILE A 66 7.23 0.79 -4.10
N GLY A 67 6.26 0.48 -4.97
CA GLY A 67 6.41 -0.55 -6.00
C GLY A 67 5.09 -1.13 -6.49
N TYR A 68 5.16 -2.33 -7.07
CA TYR A 68 4.02 -3.07 -7.64
C TYR A 68 4.12 -4.54 -7.24
N CYS A 69 3.00 -5.20 -6.93
CA CYS A 69 3.00 -6.65 -6.66
C CYS A 69 3.20 -7.47 -7.95
N ILE A 70 2.72 -6.95 -9.08
CA ILE A 70 2.81 -7.57 -10.40
C ILE A 70 3.72 -6.69 -11.26
N ASP A 71 5.01 -7.01 -11.26
CA ASP A 71 6.05 -6.27 -11.97
C ASP A 71 6.73 -7.10 -13.07
N ARG A 72 6.40 -8.39 -13.18
CA ARG A 72 6.91 -9.31 -14.21
C ARG A 72 5.79 -9.87 -15.08
N PRO A 73 5.98 -9.97 -16.41
CA PRO A 73 4.97 -10.55 -17.31
C PRO A 73 4.52 -11.97 -16.95
N ALA A 74 5.40 -12.77 -16.34
CA ALA A 74 5.07 -14.15 -15.94
C ALA A 74 4.04 -14.23 -14.79
N GLN A 75 3.79 -13.14 -14.05
CA GLN A 75 2.85 -13.11 -12.94
C GLN A 75 1.39 -12.86 -13.38
N LEU A 76 1.17 -12.40 -14.61
CA LEU A 76 -0.15 -12.12 -15.16
C LEU A 76 -0.27 -12.74 -16.56
N PRO A 77 -1.09 -13.79 -16.74
CA PRO A 77 -1.39 -14.33 -18.06
C PRO A 77 -1.93 -13.26 -19.02
N GLN A 78 -1.55 -13.34 -20.31
CA GLN A 78 -2.01 -12.37 -21.31
C GLN A 78 -3.54 -12.36 -21.40
N GLY A 79 -4.12 -11.16 -21.48
CA GLY A 79 -5.56 -10.95 -21.68
C GLY A 79 -6.40 -10.99 -20.39
N LEU A 80 -5.78 -11.01 -19.21
CA LEU A 80 -6.48 -10.90 -17.93
C LEU A 80 -6.36 -9.48 -17.34
N ASN A 81 -7.46 -9.00 -16.74
CA ASN A 81 -7.52 -7.72 -16.04
C ASN A 81 -7.41 -7.91 -14.52
N ILE A 82 -6.85 -6.91 -13.84
CA ILE A 82 -6.67 -6.89 -12.39
C ILE A 82 -7.79 -6.08 -11.71
N PHE A 83 -8.74 -6.78 -11.11
CA PHE A 83 -9.83 -6.19 -10.32
C PHE A 83 -9.42 -5.99 -8.84
N ALA A 84 -10.40 -5.77 -7.97
CA ALA A 84 -10.20 -5.52 -6.54
C ALA A 84 -9.19 -6.51 -5.91
N THR A 85 -8.15 -5.96 -5.30
CA THR A 85 -7.10 -6.74 -4.63
C THR A 85 -7.25 -6.63 -3.12
N THR A 86 -6.73 -7.60 -2.38
CA THR A 86 -6.71 -7.55 -0.91
C THR A 86 -5.32 -7.88 -0.40
N ILE A 87 -4.76 -6.98 0.41
CA ILE A 87 -3.48 -7.20 1.09
C ILE A 87 -3.72 -7.64 2.54
N ARG A 88 -2.97 -8.65 2.97
CA ARG A 88 -2.94 -9.16 4.34
C ARG A 88 -1.49 -9.46 4.73
N THR A 89 -1.21 -9.33 6.01
CA THR A 89 0.07 -9.73 6.59
C THR A 89 -0.16 -11.02 7.36
N GLY A 90 0.75 -11.97 7.21
CA GLY A 90 0.69 -13.26 7.89
C GLY A 90 2.03 -13.58 8.55
N ASN A 91 1.98 -14.19 9.73
CA ASN A 91 3.16 -14.79 10.34
C ASN A 91 3.42 -16.14 9.67
N LEU A 92 3.94 -16.11 8.43
CA LEU A 92 4.54 -17.31 7.86
C LEU A 92 5.87 -17.55 8.60
N PRO A 93 6.11 -18.73 9.18
CA PRO A 93 7.44 -19.08 9.65
C PRO A 93 8.42 -18.91 8.49
N CYS A 94 9.60 -18.37 8.79
CA CYS A 94 10.67 -17.94 7.86
C CYS A 94 11.07 -18.99 6.80
N SER A 95 10.62 -20.24 6.91
CA SER A 95 10.92 -21.35 6.00
C SER A 95 10.07 -21.42 4.71
N ARG A 96 9.12 -20.51 4.48
CA ARG A 96 8.45 -20.39 3.17
C ARG A 96 8.66 -19.00 2.58
N LYS A 97 9.87 -18.77 2.04
CA LYS A 97 9.99 -17.85 0.90
C LYS A 97 9.19 -18.47 -0.24
N LEU A 98 8.12 -17.78 -0.63
CA LEU A 98 7.35 -18.10 -1.83
C LEU A 98 8.33 -18.16 -3.00
N ALA A 99 8.36 -19.31 -3.68
CA ALA A 99 9.01 -19.50 -4.97
C ALA A 99 8.19 -18.81 -6.07
#